data_AF-A0A832CX78-F1
#
_entry.id   AF-A0A832CX78-F1
#
_cell.length_a   1.000
_cell.length_b   1.000
_cell.length_c   1.000
_cell.angle_alpha   90.00
_cell.angle_beta   90.00
_cell.angle_gamma   90.00
#
_symmetry.space_group_name_H-M   'P 1'
#
loop_
_entity.id
_entity.type
_entity.pdbx_description
1 polymer ?
#
loop_
_entity_poly.entity_id
_entity_poly.type
_entity_poly.pdbx_seq_one_letter_code
_entity_poly.pdbx_strand_id
1 'polypeptide(L)'
;MQARQFEPKSFFLKSLSLALSILFLLSILVVVLTLLSRFDYLNILGASVVISDSMEPTIRRWDMVIYVNSNFTVGDVVVYCVTPSHCIVHRVADFLHLNTVNGYKTMVTAKGDNVNITDSPVEIEKVRGKVLFTFPRELWIPLLVAVTSYILYGLARIPHVGPSYVFVLCVWLLLVVSVYAAVPRLITPTPVVEPVLNLAGVYLDQASCTVSIRYTGTLLLTSVKVNVNGALAEVVSISWREVVVRPDPRLLQGAFEGRRPLLVEVEAELNYVGRLYGRYKLLVGGANPELSVINGVLLVRNPNCFPIAVDVAVRYLVNSTWAWSNTTLIVEGASDAVIEPPEDAKYVYAYVYWFNQGEKRWVGLSVKTG
;
A
#
# COMPACT_ATOMS: atom_id res chain seq x y z
N MET A 1 74.57 32.13 41.79
CA MET A 1 73.16 31.73 41.58
C MET A 1 72.71 32.26 40.23
N GLN A 2 72.67 31.43 39.19
CA GLN A 2 72.13 31.81 37.88
C GLN A 2 70.64 31.44 37.85
N ALA A 3 69.79 32.46 37.78
CA ALA A 3 68.36 32.29 37.58
C ALA A 3 68.13 31.71 36.16
N ARG A 4 67.62 30.48 36.08
CA ARG A 4 67.09 29.92 34.82
C ARG A 4 65.93 30.81 34.37
N GLN A 5 66.18 31.63 33.36
CA GLN A 5 65.10 32.26 32.59
C GLN A 5 64.26 31.16 31.95
N PHE A 6 63.09 30.91 32.51
CA PHE A 6 62.03 30.16 31.85
C PHE A 6 61.62 30.97 30.62
N GLU A 7 61.86 30.45 29.40
CA GLU A 7 61.33 31.05 28.17
C GLU A 7 59.91 30.52 27.90
N PRO A 8 58.84 31.26 28.25
CA PRO A 8 57.45 30.81 28.10
C PRO A 8 57.03 30.59 26.64
N LYS A 9 57.77 31.14 25.67
CA LYS A 9 57.47 31.04 24.24
C LYS A 9 57.58 29.60 23.72
N SER A 10 58.52 28.81 24.22
CA SER A 10 58.74 27.45 23.73
C SER A 10 57.66 26.45 24.19
N PHE A 11 57.08 26.68 25.37
CA PHE A 11 56.02 25.83 25.92
C PHE A 11 54.68 26.07 25.22
N PHE A 12 54.32 27.34 25.00
CA PHE A 12 53.06 27.71 24.34
C PHE A 12 52.98 27.19 22.89
N LEU A 13 54.09 27.30 22.13
CA LEU A 13 54.15 26.79 20.75
C LEU A 13 54.02 25.26 20.67
N LYS A 14 54.60 24.52 21.63
CA LYS A 14 54.47 23.06 21.72
C LYS A 14 53.04 22.63 22.06
N SER A 15 52.40 23.31 23.02
CA SER A 15 51.01 23.04 23.40
C SER A 15 50.03 23.32 22.24
N LEU A 16 50.22 24.45 21.53
CA LEU A 16 49.42 24.80 20.35
C LEU A 16 49.60 23.78 19.22
N SER A 17 50.84 23.38 18.94
CA SER A 17 51.12 22.36 17.93
C SER A 17 50.48 21.01 18.27
N LEU A 18 50.49 20.61 19.55
CA LEU A 18 49.84 19.37 19.99
C LEU A 18 48.32 19.45 19.80
N ALA A 19 47.70 20.56 20.18
CA ALA A 19 46.25 20.78 20.00
C ALA A 19 45.84 20.73 18.53
N LEU A 20 46.61 21.37 17.64
CA LEU A 20 46.38 21.34 16.19
C LEU A 20 46.53 19.93 15.61
N SER A 21 47.51 19.15 16.07
CA SER A 21 47.67 17.75 15.65
C SER A 21 46.51 16.86 16.10
N ILE A 22 46.00 17.04 17.32
CA ILE A 22 44.82 16.32 17.83
C ILE A 22 43.59 16.68 16.99
N LEU A 23 43.38 17.98 16.75
CA LEU A 23 42.28 18.48 15.94
C LEU A 23 42.31 17.93 14.51
N PHE A 24 43.51 17.79 13.95
CA PHE A 24 43.70 17.16 12.65
C PHE A 24 43.33 15.67 12.65
N LEU A 25 43.81 14.90 13.62
CA LEU A 25 43.44 13.49 13.74
C LEU A 25 41.92 13.31 13.90
N LEU A 26 41.27 14.19 14.66
CA LEU A 26 39.81 14.23 14.75
C LEU A 26 39.15 14.55 13.41
N SER A 27 39.70 15.49 12.64
CA SER A 27 39.16 15.81 11.29
C SER A 27 39.30 14.63 10.32
N ILE A 28 40.43 13.91 10.34
CA ILE A 28 40.62 12.69 9.54
C ILE A 28 39.62 11.63 9.99
N LEU A 29 39.46 11.43 11.30
CA LEU A 29 38.51 10.47 11.85
C LEU A 29 37.09 10.77 11.35
N VAL A 30 36.66 12.04 11.36
CA VAL A 30 35.36 12.46 10.83
C VAL A 30 35.26 12.15 9.33
N VAL A 31 36.26 12.49 8.52
CA VAL A 31 36.27 12.17 7.08
C VAL A 31 36.19 10.65 6.86
N VAL A 32 36.98 9.87 7.57
CA VAL A 32 36.95 8.40 7.50
C VAL A 32 35.58 7.87 7.92
N LEU A 33 34.98 8.38 8.99
CA LEU A 33 33.63 8.01 9.42
C LEU A 33 32.58 8.37 8.37
N THR A 34 32.66 9.55 7.74
CA THR A 34 31.74 9.91 6.65
C THR A 34 31.88 8.96 5.46
N LEU A 35 33.10 8.55 5.10
CA LEU A 35 33.35 7.64 3.99
C LEU A 35 32.89 6.21 4.31
N LEU A 36 33.28 5.67 5.47
CA LEU A 36 32.92 4.31 5.89
C LEU A 36 31.41 4.16 6.08
N SER A 37 30.75 5.17 6.65
CA SER A 37 29.30 5.16 6.85
C SER A 37 28.51 5.25 5.54
N ARG A 38 29.07 5.93 4.52
CA ARG A 38 28.46 5.98 3.19
C ARG A 38 28.41 4.59 2.52
N PHE A 39 29.45 3.79 2.70
CA PHE A 39 29.55 2.46 2.10
C PHE A 39 29.05 1.32 2.99
N ASP A 40 28.36 1.64 4.10
CA ASP A 40 27.78 0.63 5.00
C ASP A 40 28.82 -0.31 5.63
N TYR A 41 30.07 0.15 5.76
CA TYR A 41 31.13 -0.62 6.42
C TYR A 41 31.11 -0.46 7.93
N LEU A 42 30.46 0.61 8.44
CA LEU A 42 30.41 0.92 9.86
C LEU A 42 28.97 1.26 10.27
N ASN A 43 28.30 0.28 10.87
CA ASN A 43 26.85 0.32 11.10
C ASN A 43 26.49 0.75 12.52
N ILE A 44 27.46 1.21 13.32
CA ILE A 44 27.23 1.64 14.72
C ILE A 44 27.20 3.16 14.82
N LEU A 45 28.17 3.85 14.23
CA LEU A 45 28.33 5.29 14.30
C LEU A 45 28.66 5.84 12.91
N GLY A 46 28.01 6.93 12.51
CA GLY A 46 28.27 7.57 11.24
C GLY A 46 28.15 9.09 11.30
N ALA A 47 28.64 9.72 10.23
CA ALA A 47 28.57 11.16 10.05
C ALA A 47 28.04 11.45 8.65
N SER A 48 27.18 12.46 8.51
CA SER A 48 26.66 12.89 7.20
C SER A 48 26.57 14.40 7.14
N VAL A 49 26.79 14.98 5.97
CA VAL A 49 26.57 16.41 5.73
C VAL A 49 25.18 16.57 5.13
N VAL A 50 24.36 17.43 5.73
CA VAL A 50 23.01 17.72 5.25
C VAL A 50 23.09 18.55 3.98
N ILE A 51 22.46 18.09 2.90
CA ILE A 51 22.63 18.67 1.57
C ILE A 51 21.34 19.31 1.01
N SER A 52 20.27 19.39 1.80
CA SER A 52 18.99 20.02 1.43
C SER A 52 18.49 20.94 2.55
N ASP A 53 17.53 21.81 2.23
CA ASP A 53 16.89 22.71 3.20
C ASP A 53 15.62 22.09 3.80
N SER A 54 15.39 20.80 3.57
CA SER A 54 14.16 20.09 3.97
C SER A 54 14.02 19.97 5.48
N MET A 55 15.12 20.10 6.24
CA MET A 55 15.13 20.08 7.70
C MET A 55 15.22 21.47 8.32
N GLU A 56 15.14 22.55 7.54
CA GLU A 56 15.08 23.89 8.11
C GLU A 56 13.77 24.10 8.90
N PRO A 57 13.77 24.88 9.99
CA PRO A 57 14.91 25.62 10.56
C PRO A 57 15.81 24.78 11.49
N THR A 58 15.45 23.53 11.79
CA THR A 58 16.12 22.70 12.80
C THR A 58 17.54 22.32 12.42
N ILE A 59 17.76 21.90 11.18
CA ILE A 59 19.08 21.55 10.63
C ILE A 59 19.22 22.24 9.28
N ARG A 60 20.30 23.01 9.11
CA ARG A 60 20.53 23.79 7.89
C ARG A 60 21.35 23.02 6.90
N ARG A 61 21.23 23.40 5.62
CA ARG A 61 22.11 22.88 4.57
C ARG A 61 23.57 23.15 4.93
N TRP A 62 24.39 22.11 4.77
CA TRP A 62 25.81 22.00 5.10
C TRP A 62 26.13 21.76 6.58
N ASP A 63 25.15 21.63 7.45
CA ASP A 63 25.40 21.14 8.80
C ASP A 63 25.86 19.67 8.74
N MET A 64 26.72 19.29 9.67
CA MET A 64 27.19 17.92 9.80
C MET A 64 26.43 17.23 10.94
N VAL A 65 25.77 16.12 10.65
CA VAL A 65 25.08 15.30 11.65
C VAL A 65 25.90 14.09 12.01
N ILE A 66 25.98 13.77 13.29
CA ILE A 66 26.51 12.52 13.81
C ILE A 66 25.34 11.66 14.25
N TYR A 67 25.29 10.43 13.77
CA TYR A 67 24.21 9.50 14.05
C TYR A 67 24.72 8.16 14.58
N VAL A 68 23.88 7.49 15.37
CA VAL A 68 24.14 6.18 15.94
C VAL A 68 23.04 5.20 15.54
N ASN A 69 23.42 3.98 15.18
CA ASN A 69 22.45 2.91 14.97
C ASN A 69 21.95 2.41 16.32
N SER A 70 20.83 2.98 16.74
CA SER A 70 20.14 2.66 17.98
C SER A 70 18.64 2.76 17.75
N ASN A 71 17.85 2.24 18.69
CA ASN A 71 16.40 2.36 18.62
C ASN A 71 15.99 3.84 18.56
N PHE A 72 15.02 4.14 17.70
CA PHE A 72 14.47 5.47 17.50
C PHE A 72 12.94 5.43 17.57
N THR A 73 12.34 6.58 17.83
CA THR A 73 10.90 6.74 18.05
C THR A 73 10.34 7.85 17.17
N VAL A 74 9.02 7.96 17.12
CA VAL A 74 8.35 9.07 16.41
C VAL A 74 8.85 10.40 16.95
N GLY A 75 9.18 11.32 16.05
CA GLY A 75 9.75 12.63 16.38
C GLY A 75 11.28 12.69 16.39
N ASP A 76 11.99 11.55 16.38
CA ASP A 76 13.44 11.53 16.25
C ASP A 76 13.89 11.90 14.84
N VAL A 77 15.05 12.56 14.72
CA VAL A 77 15.69 12.78 13.41
C VAL A 77 16.57 11.58 13.08
N VAL A 78 16.38 11.00 11.91
CA VAL A 78 17.09 9.82 11.45
C VAL A 78 17.77 10.07 10.11
N VAL A 79 18.82 9.30 9.86
CA VAL A 79 19.46 9.20 8.55
C VAL A 79 19.04 7.89 7.91
N TYR A 80 18.43 7.92 6.74
CA TYR A 80 18.09 6.72 5.98
C TYR A 80 18.59 6.84 4.54
N CYS A 81 18.89 5.72 3.90
CA CYS A 81 19.46 5.73 2.54
C CYS A 81 18.53 5.01 1.56
N VAL A 82 18.17 5.71 0.48
CA VAL A 82 17.37 5.14 -0.61
C VAL A 82 18.26 4.34 -1.56
N THR A 83 19.50 4.80 -1.74
CA THR A 83 20.57 4.10 -2.44
C THR A 83 21.86 4.16 -1.61
N PRO A 84 22.87 3.33 -1.88
CA PRO A 84 24.14 3.37 -1.13
C PRO A 84 24.81 4.75 -1.10
N SER A 85 24.56 5.58 -2.11
CA SER A 85 25.18 6.91 -2.23
C SER A 85 24.24 8.06 -1.87
N HIS A 86 22.94 7.79 -1.68
CA HIS A 86 21.90 8.79 -1.45
C HIS A 86 21.20 8.57 -0.11
N CYS A 87 21.61 9.37 0.88
CA CYS A 87 21.05 9.36 2.22
C CYS A 87 20.32 10.67 2.51
N ILE A 88 19.22 10.56 3.23
CA ILE A 88 18.27 11.62 3.56
C ILE A 88 18.22 11.72 5.08
N VAL A 89 18.18 12.94 5.59
CA VAL A 89 18.06 13.25 7.02
C VAL A 89 16.70 13.85 7.24
N HIS A 90 15.77 13.13 7.86
CA HIS A 90 14.40 13.60 8.13
C HIS A 90 13.89 13.12 9.49
N ARG A 91 12.80 13.73 9.96
CA ARG A 91 12.16 13.36 11.22
C ARG A 91 11.20 12.21 11.02
N VAL A 92 11.24 11.21 11.91
CA VAL A 92 10.30 10.10 11.91
C VAL A 92 8.90 10.62 12.19
N ALA A 93 7.98 10.39 11.25
CA ALA A 93 6.59 10.79 11.36
C ALA A 93 5.72 9.68 11.94
N ASP A 94 5.88 8.44 11.47
CA ASP A 94 5.08 7.29 11.92
C ASP A 94 5.73 5.94 11.55
N PHE A 95 5.25 4.86 12.19
CA PHE A 95 5.59 3.48 11.87
C PHE A 95 4.39 2.75 11.28
N LEU A 96 4.59 2.11 10.13
CA LEU A 96 3.57 1.31 9.45
C LEU A 96 3.92 -0.17 9.55
N HIS A 97 3.01 -0.98 10.08
CA HIS A 97 3.16 -2.42 10.15
C HIS A 97 2.36 -3.08 9.03
N LEU A 98 3.06 -3.65 8.05
CA LEU A 98 2.44 -4.29 6.89
C LEU A 98 2.50 -5.81 7.02
N ASN A 99 1.34 -6.45 6.84
CA ASN A 99 1.26 -7.90 6.66
C ASN A 99 1.68 -8.27 5.24
N THR A 100 2.84 -8.90 5.11
CA THR A 100 3.36 -9.41 3.83
C THR A 100 3.24 -10.93 3.77
N VAL A 101 3.34 -11.50 2.56
CA VAL A 101 3.31 -12.96 2.34
C VAL A 101 4.41 -13.69 3.14
N ASN A 102 5.49 -12.98 3.48
CA ASN A 102 6.65 -13.49 4.22
C ASN A 102 6.70 -13.04 5.69
N GLY A 103 5.59 -12.53 6.24
CA GLY A 103 5.48 -12.10 7.65
C GLY A 103 5.21 -10.59 7.81
N TYR A 104 5.38 -10.09 9.04
CA TYR A 104 5.21 -8.67 9.38
C TYR A 104 6.45 -7.87 8.99
N LYS A 105 6.26 -6.79 8.22
CA LYS A 105 7.32 -5.84 7.89
C LYS A 105 7.01 -4.48 8.50
N THR A 106 7.98 -3.91 9.22
CA THR A 106 7.89 -2.56 9.77
C THR A 106 8.51 -1.58 8.80
N MET A 107 7.70 -0.62 8.35
CA MET A 107 8.11 0.51 7.54
C MET A 107 8.11 1.78 8.39
N VAL A 108 9.00 2.70 8.06
CA VAL A 108 9.14 4.01 8.70
C VAL A 108 8.74 5.06 7.69
N THR A 109 7.86 5.98 8.09
CA THR A 109 7.59 7.20 7.35
C THR A 109 8.37 8.34 7.98
N ALA A 110 9.05 9.11 7.15
CA ALA A 110 9.80 10.28 7.59
C ALA A 110 9.27 11.53 6.90
N LYS A 111 9.61 12.70 7.43
CA LYS A 111 9.21 14.00 6.91
C LYS A 111 10.26 15.04 7.22
N GLY A 112 10.58 15.88 6.25
CA GLY A 112 11.39 17.08 6.48
C GLY A 112 10.63 18.14 7.26
N ASP A 113 11.28 18.81 8.19
CA ASP A 113 10.68 19.89 9.00
C ASP A 113 10.15 21.07 8.13
N ASN A 114 10.74 21.30 6.96
CA ASN A 114 10.36 22.32 5.98
C ASN A 114 9.55 21.79 4.79
N VAL A 115 9.06 20.54 4.87
CA VAL A 115 8.33 19.89 3.78
C VAL A 115 6.93 19.55 4.28
N ASN A 116 5.88 19.86 3.52
CA ASN A 116 4.50 19.59 3.97
C ASN A 116 4.06 18.14 3.78
N ILE A 117 4.76 17.39 2.93
CA ILE A 117 4.43 16.04 2.51
C ILE A 117 5.37 15.04 3.19
N THR A 118 4.85 13.92 3.65
CA THR A 118 5.65 12.80 4.18
C THR A 118 6.35 12.05 3.06
N ASP A 119 7.56 11.58 3.30
CA ASP A 119 8.27 10.72 2.37
C ASP A 119 7.56 9.37 2.20
N SER A 120 7.83 8.70 1.09
CA SER A 120 7.41 7.31 0.88
C SER A 120 7.92 6.43 2.02
N PRO A 121 7.12 5.46 2.51
CA PRO A 121 7.55 4.54 3.57
C PRO A 121 8.83 3.80 3.19
N VAL A 122 9.77 3.73 4.13
CA VAL A 122 11.08 3.08 3.97
C VAL A 122 11.20 1.93 4.95
N GLU A 123 11.80 0.82 4.52
CA GLU A 123 12.07 -0.34 5.37
C GLU A 123 12.97 0.06 6.54
N ILE A 124 12.66 -0.41 7.75
CA ILE A 124 13.43 -0.06 8.95
C ILE A 124 14.92 -0.40 8.81
N GLU A 125 15.25 -1.44 8.04
CA GLU A 125 16.64 -1.85 7.76
C GLU A 125 17.44 -0.82 6.94
N LYS A 126 16.76 0.08 6.21
CA LYS A 126 17.41 1.16 5.43
C LYS A 126 17.67 2.42 6.25
N VAL A 127 17.20 2.45 7.50
CA VAL A 127 17.53 3.52 8.45
C VAL A 127 18.92 3.25 9.03
N ARG A 128 19.86 4.16 8.80
CA ARG A 128 21.25 4.06 9.26
C ARG A 128 21.39 4.35 10.75
N GLY A 129 20.55 5.24 11.27
CA GLY A 129 20.55 5.55 12.69
C GLY A 129 19.89 6.87 13.03
N LYS A 130 19.83 7.12 14.33
CA LYS A 130 19.30 8.34 14.96
C LYS A 130 20.39 9.40 15.06
N VAL A 131 20.07 10.62 14.67
CA VAL A 131 20.95 11.78 14.84
C VAL A 131 21.07 12.12 16.33
N LEU A 132 22.32 12.21 16.80
CA LEU A 132 22.65 12.58 18.19
C LEU A 132 23.08 14.05 18.29
N PHE A 133 23.93 14.48 17.36
CA PHE A 133 24.53 15.81 17.37
C PHE A 133 24.52 16.42 15.98
N THR A 134 24.30 17.72 15.92
CA THR A 134 24.41 18.53 14.71
C THR A 134 25.50 19.57 14.94
N PHE A 135 26.49 19.59 14.05
CA PHE A 135 27.53 20.60 14.01
C PHE A 135 27.18 21.64 12.94
N PRO A 136 26.91 22.89 13.34
CA PRO A 136 26.62 23.97 12.41
C PRO A 136 27.77 24.17 11.41
N ARG A 137 27.42 24.41 10.15
CA ARG A 137 28.38 24.71 9.08
C ARG A 137 29.32 25.87 9.41
N GLU A 138 28.84 26.85 10.17
CA GLU A 138 29.62 28.01 10.59
C GLU A 138 30.74 27.66 11.57
N LEU A 139 30.70 26.48 12.20
CA LEU A 139 31.75 26.00 13.10
C LEU A 139 32.71 25.05 12.38
N TRP A 140 32.19 23.97 11.75
CA TRP A 140 33.07 22.92 11.26
C TRP A 140 33.78 23.29 9.96
N ILE A 141 33.17 24.10 9.07
CA ILE A 141 33.80 24.50 7.81
C ILE A 141 35.02 25.39 8.06
N PRO A 142 34.92 26.51 8.83
CA PRO A 142 36.10 27.34 9.09
C PRO A 142 37.19 26.58 9.85
N LEU A 143 36.81 25.72 10.79
CA LEU A 143 37.74 24.87 11.54
C LEU A 143 38.53 23.94 10.61
N LEU A 144 37.83 23.26 9.69
CA LEU A 144 38.46 22.38 8.71
C LEU A 144 39.42 23.16 7.81
N VAL A 145 39.01 24.34 7.33
CA VAL A 145 39.85 25.22 6.50
C VAL A 145 41.10 25.67 7.26
N ALA A 146 40.97 26.05 8.54
CA ALA A 146 42.09 26.50 9.35
C ALA A 146 43.11 25.38 9.59
N VAL A 147 42.64 24.17 9.96
CA VAL A 147 43.49 23.00 10.20
C VAL A 147 44.22 22.59 8.94
N THR A 148 43.50 22.47 7.83
CA THR A 148 44.10 22.08 6.54
C THR A 148 45.13 23.12 6.08
N SER A 149 44.82 24.42 6.20
CA SER A 149 45.75 25.50 5.87
C SER A 149 47.02 25.47 6.71
N TYR A 150 46.92 25.21 8.02
CA TYR A 150 48.08 25.10 8.91
C TYR A 150 49.01 23.94 8.51
N ILE A 151 48.44 22.80 8.12
CA ILE A 151 49.23 21.62 7.72
C ILE A 151 49.92 21.86 6.38
N LEU A 152 49.18 22.40 5.41
CA LEU A 152 49.73 22.78 4.12
C LEU A 152 50.87 23.79 4.29
N TYR A 153 50.72 24.74 5.21
CA TYR A 153 51.79 25.66 5.58
C TYR A 153 53.01 24.97 6.19
N GLY A 154 52.81 24.00 7.08
CA GLY A 154 53.88 23.20 7.67
C GLY A 154 54.63 22.37 6.62
N LEU A 155 53.90 21.71 5.72
CA LEU A 155 54.47 20.94 4.61
C LEU A 155 55.29 21.82 3.65
N ALA A 156 54.83 23.04 3.37
CA ALA A 156 55.52 23.98 2.48
C ALA A 156 56.90 24.38 3.00
N ARG A 157 57.13 24.29 4.32
CA ARG A 157 58.41 24.63 4.97
C ARG A 157 59.40 23.47 5.03
N ILE A 158 59.00 22.25 4.66
CA ILE A 158 59.94 21.12 4.62
C ILE A 158 60.89 21.33 3.42
N PRO A 159 62.22 21.33 3.62
CA PRO A 159 63.21 21.75 2.61
C PRO A 159 63.11 21.01 1.27
N HIS A 160 62.64 19.76 1.29
CA HIS A 160 62.53 18.89 0.12
C HIS A 160 61.14 18.90 -0.54
N VAL A 161 60.12 19.41 0.14
CA VAL A 161 58.72 19.36 -0.33
C VAL A 161 58.37 20.64 -1.08
N GLY A 162 58.79 21.80 -0.57
CA GLY A 162 58.62 23.11 -1.20
C GLY A 162 57.16 23.56 -1.38
N PRO A 163 56.94 24.84 -1.74
CA PRO A 163 55.59 25.40 -1.93
C PRO A 163 54.85 24.85 -3.17
N SER A 164 55.58 24.37 -4.18
CA SER A 164 55.01 23.79 -5.40
C SER A 164 54.24 22.49 -5.13
N TYR A 165 54.75 21.62 -4.25
CA TYR A 165 54.07 20.38 -3.88
C TYR A 165 52.76 20.65 -3.11
N VAL A 166 52.78 21.63 -2.22
CA VAL A 166 51.60 22.06 -1.47
C VAL A 166 50.53 22.64 -2.40
N PHE A 167 50.93 23.43 -3.40
CA PHE A 167 50.02 23.92 -4.42
C PHE A 167 49.35 22.77 -5.20
N VAL A 168 50.12 21.75 -5.59
CA VAL A 168 49.58 20.55 -6.28
C VAL A 168 48.58 19.80 -5.39
N LEU A 169 48.88 19.63 -4.09
CA LEU A 169 47.95 19.03 -3.14
C LEU A 169 46.66 19.83 -3.00
N CYS A 170 46.75 21.17 -2.90
CA CYS A 170 45.57 22.03 -2.85
C CYS A 170 44.70 21.88 -4.10
N VAL A 171 45.31 21.93 -5.29
CA VAL A 171 44.61 21.77 -6.57
C VAL A 171 43.97 20.39 -6.66
N TRP A 172 44.67 19.33 -6.26
CA TRP A 172 44.15 17.97 -6.26
C TRP A 172 42.96 17.83 -5.30
N LEU A 173 43.06 18.35 -4.08
CA LEU A 173 41.99 18.29 -3.08
C LEU A 173 40.78 19.10 -3.52
N LEU A 174 41.00 20.28 -4.10
CA LEU A 174 39.94 21.10 -4.68
C LEU A 174 39.27 20.38 -5.85
N LEU A 175 40.03 19.68 -6.69
CA LEU A 175 39.51 18.85 -7.78
C LEU A 175 38.69 17.67 -7.26
N VAL A 176 39.16 16.97 -6.22
CA VAL A 176 38.41 15.86 -5.59
C VAL A 176 37.10 16.37 -4.99
N VAL A 177 37.12 17.48 -4.26
CA VAL A 177 35.93 18.10 -3.65
C VAL A 177 34.97 18.59 -4.73
N SER A 178 35.47 19.22 -5.79
CA SER A 178 34.64 19.71 -6.89
C SER A 178 34.06 18.56 -7.72
N VAL A 179 34.80 17.48 -7.98
CA VAL A 179 34.24 16.26 -8.57
C VAL A 179 33.18 15.65 -7.66
N TYR A 180 33.44 15.53 -6.35
CA TYR A 180 32.46 15.01 -5.40
C TYR A 180 31.18 15.87 -5.34
N ALA A 181 31.33 17.19 -5.41
CA ALA A 181 30.21 18.14 -5.44
C ALA A 181 29.49 18.19 -6.80
N ALA A 182 30.22 17.96 -7.90
CA ALA A 182 29.71 18.05 -9.27
C ALA A 182 29.16 16.73 -9.82
N VAL A 183 29.54 15.57 -9.26
CA VAL A 183 28.90 14.28 -9.59
C VAL A 183 27.42 14.46 -9.26
N PRO A 184 26.55 14.57 -10.27
CA PRO A 184 25.15 14.77 -10.04
C PRO A 184 24.67 13.60 -9.20
N ARG A 185 23.82 13.88 -8.21
CA ARG A 185 23.08 12.82 -7.56
C ARG A 185 22.40 12.08 -8.71
N LEU A 186 22.67 10.78 -8.84
CA LEU A 186 21.69 9.88 -9.44
C LEU A 186 20.50 9.96 -8.49
N ILE A 187 19.68 10.99 -8.69
CA ILE A 187 18.26 10.94 -8.39
C ILE A 187 17.84 9.80 -9.30
N THR A 188 17.94 8.58 -8.80
CA THR A 188 17.10 7.52 -9.34
C THR A 188 15.72 8.12 -9.13
N PRO A 189 14.99 8.51 -10.20
CA PRO A 189 13.61 8.88 -10.00
C PRO A 189 13.03 7.66 -9.30
N THR A 190 12.67 7.81 -8.03
CA THR A 190 11.83 6.81 -7.38
C THR A 190 10.66 6.72 -8.34
N PRO A 191 10.44 5.57 -8.99
CA PRO A 191 9.38 5.47 -9.97
C PRO A 191 8.14 5.97 -9.25
N VAL A 192 7.53 7.02 -9.77
CA VAL A 192 6.25 7.48 -9.27
C VAL A 192 5.36 6.27 -9.42
N VAL A 193 5.07 5.59 -8.30
CA VAL A 193 4.23 4.41 -8.32
C VAL A 193 2.87 4.96 -8.68
N GLU A 194 2.49 4.78 -9.94
CA GLU A 194 1.22 5.27 -10.43
C GLU A 194 0.13 4.68 -9.53
N PRO A 195 -0.77 5.52 -9.00
CA PRO A 195 -1.87 5.03 -8.21
C PRO A 195 -2.78 4.20 -9.11
N VAL A 196 -2.71 2.88 -8.97
CA VAL A 196 -3.51 1.94 -9.75
C VAL A 196 -4.58 1.31 -8.88
N LEU A 197 -5.77 1.15 -9.45
CA LEU A 197 -6.86 0.36 -8.89
C LEU A 197 -7.42 -0.53 -10.00
N ASN A 198 -7.18 -1.83 -9.89
CA ASN A 198 -7.59 -2.82 -10.86
C ASN A 198 -8.78 -3.61 -10.30
N LEU A 199 -9.72 -3.94 -11.17
CA LEU A 199 -10.78 -4.88 -10.84
C LEU A 199 -10.17 -6.28 -10.71
N ALA A 200 -10.32 -6.90 -9.55
CA ALA A 200 -9.87 -8.27 -9.29
C ALA A 200 -10.94 -9.30 -9.68
N GLY A 201 -12.21 -8.96 -9.46
CA GLY A 201 -13.32 -9.83 -9.82
C GLY A 201 -14.66 -9.31 -9.33
N VAL A 202 -15.74 -9.85 -9.91
CA VAL A 202 -17.12 -9.62 -9.49
C VAL A 202 -17.80 -10.97 -9.42
N TYR A 203 -18.43 -11.28 -8.30
CA TYR A 203 -19.16 -12.54 -8.14
C TYR A 203 -20.39 -12.35 -7.23
N LEU A 204 -21.35 -13.26 -7.40
CA LEU A 204 -22.55 -13.35 -6.56
C LEU A 204 -22.31 -14.41 -5.49
N ASP A 205 -22.42 -14.03 -4.22
CA ASP A 205 -22.49 -14.98 -3.11
C ASP A 205 -23.93 -15.46 -2.95
N GLN A 206 -24.16 -16.74 -3.29
CA GLN A 206 -25.48 -17.35 -3.18
C GLN A 206 -25.93 -17.58 -1.74
N ALA A 207 -25.04 -17.61 -0.74
CA ALA A 207 -25.47 -17.80 0.64
C ALA A 207 -26.13 -16.53 1.20
N SER A 208 -25.59 -15.36 0.85
CA SER A 208 -26.01 -14.07 1.42
C SER A 208 -26.81 -13.19 0.45
N CYS A 209 -26.97 -13.60 -0.80
CA CYS A 209 -27.46 -12.77 -1.91
C CYS A 209 -26.73 -11.44 -2.05
N THR A 210 -25.42 -11.44 -1.85
CA THR A 210 -24.63 -10.24 -2.03
C THR A 210 -23.74 -10.34 -3.25
N VAL A 211 -23.57 -9.22 -3.94
CA VAL A 211 -22.61 -9.09 -5.01
C VAL A 211 -21.35 -8.48 -4.42
N SER A 212 -20.25 -9.22 -4.51
CA SER A 212 -18.93 -8.79 -4.07
C SER A 212 -18.13 -8.30 -5.26
N ILE A 213 -17.65 -7.06 -5.16
CA ILE A 213 -16.81 -6.41 -6.17
C ILE A 213 -15.43 -6.23 -5.54
N ARG A 214 -14.45 -7.01 -6.02
CA ARG A 214 -13.10 -7.02 -5.48
C ARG A 214 -12.15 -6.17 -6.33
N TYR A 215 -11.29 -5.44 -5.65
CA TYR A 215 -10.29 -4.56 -6.23
C TYR A 215 -8.89 -4.90 -5.69
N THR A 216 -7.87 -4.65 -6.50
CA THR A 216 -6.46 -4.66 -6.10
C THR A 216 -5.82 -3.32 -6.47
N GLY A 217 -4.91 -2.81 -5.63
CA GLY A 217 -4.30 -1.51 -5.90
C GLY A 217 -3.72 -0.82 -4.66
N THR A 218 -3.25 0.40 -4.87
CA THR A 218 -2.72 1.29 -3.83
C THR A 218 -3.72 2.36 -3.38
N LEU A 219 -4.81 2.55 -4.13
CA LEU A 219 -5.86 3.51 -3.81
C LEU A 219 -6.90 2.93 -2.85
N LEU A 220 -7.40 3.77 -1.94
CA LEU A 220 -8.43 3.40 -0.97
C LEU A 220 -9.77 4.01 -1.37
N LEU A 221 -10.83 3.21 -1.26
CA LEU A 221 -12.22 3.63 -1.48
C LEU A 221 -12.73 4.33 -0.21
N THR A 222 -13.21 5.57 -0.34
CA THR A 222 -13.73 6.36 0.79
C THR A 222 -15.26 6.38 0.83
N SER A 223 -15.89 6.53 -0.33
CA SER A 223 -17.34 6.46 -0.49
C SER A 223 -17.67 5.67 -1.76
N VAL A 224 -18.77 4.91 -1.73
CA VAL A 224 -19.17 4.09 -2.87
C VAL A 224 -20.68 4.17 -3.04
N LYS A 225 -21.11 4.42 -4.27
CA LYS A 225 -22.48 4.27 -4.75
C LYS A 225 -22.49 3.15 -5.77
N VAL A 226 -23.40 2.20 -5.59
CA VAL A 226 -23.55 1.09 -6.53
C VAL A 226 -24.96 1.08 -7.08
N ASN A 227 -25.06 1.02 -8.39
CA ASN A 227 -26.29 0.96 -9.13
C ASN A 227 -26.35 -0.39 -9.87
N VAL A 228 -27.45 -1.12 -9.72
CA VAL A 228 -27.69 -2.41 -10.37
C VAL A 228 -28.87 -2.26 -11.33
N ASN A 229 -28.62 -2.37 -12.63
CA ASN A 229 -29.61 -2.17 -13.69
C ASN A 229 -30.44 -0.87 -13.59
N GLY A 230 -29.88 0.20 -13.04
CA GLY A 230 -30.54 1.49 -12.86
C GLY A 230 -31.13 1.72 -11.46
N ALA A 231 -31.20 0.70 -10.60
CA ALA A 231 -31.62 0.81 -9.21
C ALA A 231 -30.43 0.93 -8.24
N LEU A 232 -30.50 1.86 -7.28
CA LEU A 232 -29.50 1.96 -6.21
C LEU A 232 -29.54 0.69 -5.33
N ALA A 233 -28.40 0.04 -5.19
CA ALA A 233 -28.24 -1.12 -4.32
C ALA A 233 -27.83 -0.70 -2.90
N GLU A 234 -28.26 -1.47 -1.91
CA GLU A 234 -27.83 -1.29 -0.52
C GLU A 234 -26.38 -1.71 -0.38
N VAL A 235 -25.52 -0.82 0.12
CA VAL A 235 -24.12 -1.15 0.40
C VAL A 235 -24.05 -1.80 1.78
N VAL A 236 -23.71 -3.09 1.81
CA VAL A 236 -23.63 -3.88 3.05
C VAL A 236 -22.33 -3.61 3.79
N SER A 237 -21.22 -3.58 3.05
CA SER A 237 -19.91 -3.28 3.62
C SER A 237 -18.96 -2.70 2.59
N ILE A 238 -18.06 -1.84 3.07
CA ILE A 238 -16.97 -1.26 2.28
C ILE A 238 -15.66 -1.61 2.97
N SER A 239 -14.81 -2.31 2.23
CA SER A 239 -13.43 -2.64 2.59
C SER A 239 -12.49 -2.01 1.56
N TRP A 240 -11.23 -1.84 1.92
CA TRP A 240 -10.19 -1.33 1.04
C TRP A 240 -9.93 -2.21 -0.20
N ARG A 241 -10.40 -3.46 -0.21
CA ARG A 241 -10.31 -4.39 -1.36
C ARG A 241 -11.65 -4.89 -1.89
N GLU A 242 -12.75 -4.58 -1.22
CA GLU A 242 -14.01 -5.25 -1.50
C GLU A 242 -15.18 -4.34 -1.18
N VAL A 243 -16.11 -4.25 -2.14
CA VAL A 243 -17.41 -3.60 -1.94
C VAL A 243 -18.45 -4.69 -2.03
N VAL A 244 -19.24 -4.84 -0.97
CA VAL A 244 -20.31 -5.83 -0.89
C VAL A 244 -21.64 -5.10 -0.94
N VAL A 245 -22.48 -5.47 -1.89
CA VAL A 245 -23.81 -4.87 -2.08
C VAL A 245 -24.90 -5.91 -2.12
N ARG A 246 -26.10 -5.51 -1.69
CA ARG A 246 -27.30 -6.34 -1.77
C ARG A 246 -28.21 -5.77 -2.87
N PRO A 247 -28.27 -6.42 -4.05
CA PRO A 247 -29.20 -6.03 -5.10
C PRO A 247 -30.64 -6.45 -4.78
N ASP A 248 -31.61 -5.84 -5.46
CA ASP A 248 -33.01 -6.30 -5.42
C ASP A 248 -33.10 -7.74 -5.98
N PRO A 249 -33.67 -8.70 -5.23
CA PRO A 249 -33.82 -10.08 -5.67
C PRO A 249 -34.53 -10.25 -7.01
N ARG A 250 -35.46 -9.34 -7.37
CA ARG A 250 -36.17 -9.38 -8.67
C ARG A 250 -35.24 -9.09 -9.85
N LEU A 251 -34.19 -8.29 -9.64
CA LEU A 251 -33.18 -8.03 -10.66
C LEU A 251 -32.30 -9.26 -10.88
N LEU A 252 -31.97 -9.99 -9.80
CA LEU A 252 -31.25 -11.26 -9.88
C LEU A 252 -32.08 -12.32 -10.62
N GLN A 253 -33.38 -12.41 -10.32
CA GLN A 253 -34.31 -13.28 -11.03
C GLN A 253 -34.31 -12.99 -12.54
N GLY A 254 -34.51 -11.73 -12.93
CA GLY A 254 -34.55 -11.35 -14.34
C GLY A 254 -33.24 -11.65 -15.08
N ALA A 255 -32.10 -11.58 -14.37
CA ALA A 255 -30.80 -11.94 -14.90
C ALA A 255 -30.59 -13.45 -15.02
N PHE A 256 -31.04 -14.23 -14.02
CA PHE A 256 -31.02 -15.68 -14.05
C PHE A 256 -31.91 -16.23 -15.18
N GLU A 257 -33.09 -15.66 -15.40
CA GLU A 257 -33.98 -16.05 -16.49
C GLU A 257 -33.41 -15.70 -17.88
N GLY A 258 -32.32 -14.93 -17.95
CA GLY A 258 -31.69 -14.49 -19.19
C GLY A 258 -32.42 -13.36 -19.92
N ARG A 259 -33.36 -12.65 -19.26
CA ARG A 259 -34.06 -11.52 -19.87
C ARG A 259 -33.11 -10.35 -20.13
N ARG A 260 -32.21 -10.08 -19.18
CA ARG A 260 -31.19 -9.02 -19.23
C ARG A 260 -29.98 -9.40 -18.40
N PRO A 261 -28.73 -9.12 -18.82
CA PRO A 261 -27.58 -9.31 -17.95
C PRO A 261 -27.69 -8.40 -16.71
N LEU A 262 -27.08 -8.80 -15.61
CA LEU A 262 -26.99 -7.95 -14.42
C LEU A 262 -25.86 -6.94 -14.63
N LEU A 263 -26.19 -5.67 -14.83
CA LEU A 263 -25.23 -4.58 -14.97
C LEU A 263 -25.02 -3.93 -13.61
N VAL A 264 -23.77 -3.92 -13.14
CA VAL A 264 -23.36 -3.33 -11.88
C VAL A 264 -22.48 -2.12 -12.19
N GLU A 265 -22.99 -0.93 -11.89
CA GLU A 265 -22.34 0.35 -12.05
C GLU A 265 -21.83 0.82 -10.69
N VAL A 266 -20.53 1.11 -10.59
CA VAL A 266 -19.88 1.56 -9.36
C VAL A 266 -19.36 2.96 -9.58
N GLU A 267 -19.77 3.88 -8.73
CA GLU A 267 -19.21 5.23 -8.60
C GLU A 267 -18.58 5.34 -7.21
N ALA A 268 -17.25 5.46 -7.15
CA ALA A 268 -16.54 5.54 -5.88
C ALA A 268 -15.60 6.75 -5.82
N GLU A 269 -15.47 7.32 -4.63
CA GLU A 269 -14.48 8.35 -4.34
C GLU A 269 -13.21 7.71 -3.76
N LEU A 270 -12.05 8.27 -4.16
CA LEU A 270 -10.73 7.78 -3.78
C LEU A 270 -10.05 8.76 -2.83
N ASN A 271 -9.21 8.24 -1.93
CA ASN A 271 -8.51 9.00 -0.89
C ASN A 271 -7.61 10.15 -1.38
N TYR A 272 -7.13 10.13 -2.63
CA TYR A 272 -6.20 11.14 -3.17
C TYR A 272 -6.81 12.06 -4.25
N VAL A 273 -8.10 12.43 -4.10
CA VAL A 273 -8.84 13.31 -5.02
C VAL A 273 -9.01 12.67 -6.41
N GLY A 274 -9.77 11.57 -6.45
CA GLY A 274 -10.14 10.88 -7.69
C GLY A 274 -11.51 10.25 -7.61
N ARG A 275 -12.13 9.99 -8.77
CA ARG A 275 -13.38 9.23 -8.88
C ARG A 275 -13.15 7.99 -9.73
N LEU A 276 -13.60 6.86 -9.23
CA LEU A 276 -13.67 5.61 -9.98
C LEU A 276 -15.07 5.46 -10.54
N TYR A 277 -15.17 5.25 -11.84
CA TYR A 277 -16.41 4.82 -12.50
C TYR A 277 -16.18 3.48 -13.17
N GLY A 278 -16.97 2.48 -12.81
CA GLY A 278 -16.90 1.13 -13.36
C GLY A 278 -18.27 0.63 -13.78
N ARG A 279 -18.34 -0.07 -14.91
CA ARG A 279 -19.56 -0.73 -15.38
C ARG A 279 -19.26 -2.18 -15.69
N TYR A 280 -19.83 -3.08 -14.90
CA TYR A 280 -19.50 -4.50 -14.93
C TYR A 280 -20.74 -5.32 -15.32
N LYS A 281 -20.56 -6.29 -16.22
CA LYS A 281 -21.60 -7.25 -16.57
C LYS A 281 -21.39 -8.50 -15.75
N LEU A 282 -22.38 -8.89 -14.95
CA LEU A 282 -22.36 -10.10 -14.14
C LEU A 282 -23.32 -11.13 -14.74
N LEU A 283 -22.81 -12.35 -14.93
CA LEU A 283 -23.64 -13.51 -15.25
C LEU A 283 -24.15 -14.08 -13.94
N VAL A 284 -25.48 -14.11 -13.78
CA VAL A 284 -26.12 -14.69 -12.59
C VAL A 284 -26.30 -16.19 -12.85
N GLY A 285 -25.45 -16.99 -12.21
CA GLY A 285 -25.59 -18.43 -12.13
C GLY A 285 -26.52 -18.84 -10.98
N GLY A 286 -27.18 -19.98 -11.15
CA GLY A 286 -28.10 -20.55 -10.16
C GLY A 286 -28.27 -22.05 -10.35
N ALA A 287 -28.70 -22.74 -9.30
CA ALA A 287 -29.12 -24.13 -9.38
C ALA A 287 -30.57 -24.22 -9.91
N ASN A 288 -30.88 -25.33 -10.57
CA ASN A 288 -32.26 -25.59 -11.01
C ASN A 288 -33.15 -25.87 -9.78
N PRO A 289 -34.47 -25.58 -9.84
CA PRO A 289 -35.39 -25.94 -8.78
C PRO A 289 -35.37 -27.46 -8.54
N GLU A 290 -35.38 -27.85 -7.27
CA GLU A 290 -35.49 -29.23 -6.85
C GLU A 290 -36.97 -29.59 -6.74
N LEU A 291 -37.38 -30.69 -7.37
CA LEU A 291 -38.77 -31.12 -7.39
C LEU A 291 -38.89 -32.45 -6.66
N SER A 292 -39.82 -32.53 -5.72
CA SER A 292 -40.12 -33.76 -5.00
C SER A 292 -41.61 -33.92 -4.76
N VAL A 293 -42.04 -35.16 -4.57
CA VAL A 293 -43.44 -35.50 -4.31
C VAL A 293 -43.51 -36.13 -2.94
N ILE A 294 -44.19 -35.48 -2.00
CA ILE A 294 -44.31 -35.93 -0.62
C ILE A 294 -45.80 -36.00 -0.28
N ASN A 295 -46.28 -37.19 0.10
CA ASN A 295 -47.69 -37.42 0.48
C ASN A 295 -48.71 -36.95 -0.57
N GLY A 296 -48.40 -37.13 -1.86
CA GLY A 296 -49.29 -36.72 -2.95
C GLY A 296 -49.25 -35.22 -3.29
N VAL A 297 -48.39 -34.45 -2.64
CA VAL A 297 -48.21 -33.02 -2.86
C VAL A 297 -46.90 -32.77 -3.62
N LEU A 298 -46.93 -31.85 -4.59
CA LEU A 298 -45.74 -31.44 -5.31
C LEU A 298 -45.03 -30.33 -4.52
N LEU A 299 -43.80 -30.60 -4.10
CA LEU A 299 -42.92 -29.65 -3.46
C LEU A 299 -41.90 -29.13 -4.48
N VAL A 300 -41.91 -27.81 -4.70
CA VAL A 300 -40.95 -27.11 -5.56
C VAL A 300 -40.01 -26.31 -4.66
N ARG A 301 -38.77 -26.76 -4.54
CA ARG A 301 -37.75 -26.11 -3.71
C ARG A 301 -36.84 -25.24 -4.57
N ASN A 302 -36.68 -23.98 -4.16
CA ASN A 302 -35.75 -23.05 -4.78
C ASN A 302 -34.43 -23.01 -4.00
N PRO A 303 -33.35 -23.65 -4.50
CA PRO A 303 -32.05 -23.60 -3.84
C PRO A 303 -31.35 -22.23 -4.00
N ASN A 304 -31.83 -21.38 -4.90
CA ASN A 304 -31.24 -20.06 -5.13
C ASN A 304 -31.69 -19.09 -4.05
N CYS A 305 -30.89 -18.05 -3.86
CA CYS A 305 -31.14 -17.04 -2.83
C CYS A 305 -32.12 -15.94 -3.30
N PHE A 306 -32.42 -15.91 -4.60
CA PHE A 306 -33.37 -14.99 -5.23
C PHE A 306 -34.61 -15.75 -5.72
N PRO A 307 -35.76 -15.06 -5.90
CA PRO A 307 -36.98 -15.71 -6.35
C PRO A 307 -36.84 -16.27 -7.76
N ILE A 308 -37.53 -17.38 -8.03
CA ILE A 308 -37.64 -17.96 -9.37
C ILE A 308 -39.10 -18.05 -9.79
N ALA A 309 -39.40 -17.71 -11.05
CA ALA A 309 -40.71 -17.94 -11.63
C ALA A 309 -40.77 -19.35 -12.20
N VAL A 310 -41.79 -20.09 -11.79
CA VAL A 310 -42.02 -21.48 -12.18
C VAL A 310 -43.44 -21.59 -12.73
N ASP A 311 -43.57 -22.01 -13.98
CA ASP A 311 -44.87 -22.31 -14.59
C ASP A 311 -45.18 -23.79 -14.35
N VAL A 312 -46.33 -24.07 -13.75
CA VAL A 312 -46.77 -25.44 -13.44
C VAL A 312 -48.05 -25.74 -14.21
N ALA A 313 -47.99 -26.75 -15.07
CA ALA A 313 -49.13 -27.30 -15.77
C ALA A 313 -49.47 -28.66 -15.15
N VAL A 314 -50.64 -28.75 -14.52
CA VAL A 314 -51.13 -29.94 -13.85
C VAL A 314 -52.22 -30.58 -14.70
N ARG A 315 -52.04 -31.83 -15.09
CA ARG A 315 -53.04 -32.66 -15.75
C ARG A 315 -53.56 -33.70 -14.76
N TYR A 316 -54.86 -33.72 -14.52
CA TYR A 316 -55.45 -34.56 -13.47
C TYR A 316 -56.72 -35.28 -13.94
N LEU A 317 -57.04 -36.40 -13.29
CA LEU A 317 -58.23 -37.23 -13.59
C LEU A 317 -59.29 -37.08 -12.50
N VAL A 318 -60.44 -36.50 -12.87
CA VAL A 318 -61.64 -36.35 -12.02
C VAL A 318 -62.85 -36.93 -12.77
N ASN A 319 -63.64 -37.77 -12.11
CA ASN A 319 -64.83 -38.42 -12.69
C ASN A 319 -64.59 -39.09 -14.06
N SER A 320 -63.43 -39.75 -14.22
CA SER A 320 -63.01 -40.41 -15.47
C SER A 320 -62.74 -39.46 -16.65
N THR A 321 -62.65 -38.15 -16.41
CA THR A 321 -62.30 -37.13 -17.42
C THR A 321 -60.97 -36.47 -17.08
N TRP A 322 -60.12 -36.26 -18.09
CA TRP A 322 -58.85 -35.56 -17.93
C TRP A 322 -59.08 -34.05 -18.03
N ALA A 323 -58.56 -33.32 -17.05
CA ALA A 323 -58.57 -31.86 -17.01
C ALA A 323 -57.14 -31.30 -16.89
N TRP A 324 -56.98 -30.02 -17.22
CA TRP A 324 -55.72 -29.27 -17.10
C TRP A 324 -55.93 -28.04 -16.22
N SER A 325 -54.91 -27.70 -15.44
CA SER A 325 -54.80 -26.44 -14.71
C SER A 325 -53.39 -25.89 -14.86
N ASN A 326 -53.27 -24.60 -15.16
CA ASN A 326 -51.98 -23.93 -15.32
C ASN A 326 -51.88 -22.82 -14.28
N THR A 327 -50.76 -22.76 -13.58
CA THR A 327 -50.46 -21.70 -12.62
C THR A 327 -49.00 -21.27 -12.74
N THR A 328 -48.73 -19.98 -12.51
CA THR A 328 -47.37 -19.47 -12.41
C THR A 328 -47.12 -19.09 -10.96
N LEU A 329 -46.06 -19.64 -10.40
CA LEU A 329 -45.68 -19.47 -9.00
C LEU A 329 -44.34 -18.75 -8.94
N ILE A 330 -44.23 -17.80 -8.01
CA ILE A 330 -42.94 -17.21 -7.66
C ILE A 330 -42.49 -17.91 -6.37
N VAL A 331 -41.44 -18.71 -6.48
CA VAL A 331 -40.85 -19.41 -5.34
C VAL A 331 -39.73 -18.53 -4.79
N GLU A 332 -39.90 -18.02 -3.57
CA GLU A 332 -38.92 -17.15 -2.92
C GLU A 332 -37.57 -17.86 -2.72
N GLY A 333 -36.51 -17.08 -2.52
CA GLY A 333 -35.16 -17.63 -2.34
C GLY A 333 -35.04 -18.51 -1.11
N ALA A 334 -34.34 -19.63 -1.23
CA ALA A 334 -34.12 -20.63 -0.18
C ALA A 334 -35.42 -21.11 0.50
N SER A 335 -36.51 -21.11 -0.26
CA SER A 335 -37.85 -21.48 0.21
C SER A 335 -38.47 -22.56 -0.66
N ASP A 336 -39.56 -23.13 -0.14
CA ASP A 336 -40.31 -24.17 -0.81
C ASP A 336 -41.72 -23.65 -1.14
N ALA A 337 -42.21 -23.97 -2.34
CA ALA A 337 -43.59 -23.80 -2.71
C ALA A 337 -44.30 -25.16 -2.76
N VAL A 338 -45.48 -25.20 -2.15
CA VAL A 338 -46.31 -26.39 -2.04
C VAL A 338 -47.47 -26.26 -3.02
N ILE A 339 -47.66 -27.26 -3.87
CA ILE A 339 -48.74 -27.30 -4.85
C ILE A 339 -49.61 -28.51 -4.55
N GLU A 340 -50.78 -28.23 -4.00
CA GLU A 340 -51.76 -29.25 -3.69
C GLU A 340 -52.52 -29.67 -4.96
N PRO A 341 -52.74 -30.98 -5.15
CA PRO A 341 -53.59 -31.46 -6.24
C PRO A 341 -55.05 -31.01 -6.00
N PRO A 342 -55.87 -30.89 -7.06
CA PRO A 342 -57.30 -30.63 -6.91
C PRO A 342 -57.96 -31.68 -6.02
N GLU A 343 -58.89 -31.24 -5.17
CA GLU A 343 -59.75 -32.13 -4.39
C GLU A 343 -60.43 -33.13 -5.36
N ASP A 344 -60.47 -34.42 -4.98
CA ASP A 344 -60.99 -35.56 -5.77
C ASP A 344 -60.16 -36.06 -6.98
N ALA A 345 -58.96 -35.53 -7.22
CA ALA A 345 -58.09 -36.07 -8.27
C ALA A 345 -57.56 -37.47 -7.89
N LYS A 346 -57.69 -38.47 -8.79
CA LYS A 346 -57.13 -39.84 -8.61
C LYS A 346 -55.72 -40.02 -9.15
N TYR A 347 -55.40 -39.25 -10.19
CA TYR A 347 -54.09 -39.27 -10.86
C TYR A 347 -53.74 -37.85 -11.24
N VAL A 348 -52.49 -37.47 -10.99
CA VAL A 348 -51.99 -36.12 -11.24
C VAL A 348 -50.65 -36.20 -11.95
N TYR A 349 -50.52 -35.55 -13.08
CA TYR A 349 -49.25 -35.32 -13.77
C TYR A 349 -48.93 -33.84 -13.70
N ALA A 350 -47.78 -33.49 -13.16
CA ALA A 350 -47.31 -32.11 -13.10
C ALA A 350 -46.14 -31.92 -14.05
N TYR A 351 -46.24 -30.91 -14.90
CA TYR A 351 -45.17 -30.41 -15.75
C TYR A 351 -44.71 -29.07 -15.20
N VAL A 352 -43.48 -29.01 -14.75
CA VAL A 352 -42.88 -27.84 -14.13
C VAL A 352 -41.90 -27.23 -15.11
N TYR A 353 -42.08 -25.97 -15.49
CA TYR A 353 -41.25 -25.22 -16.42
C TYR A 353 -40.59 -24.04 -15.72
N TRP A 354 -39.34 -23.74 -16.06
CA TRP A 354 -38.64 -22.54 -15.60
C TRP A 354 -37.67 -22.05 -16.68
N PHE A 355 -37.20 -20.81 -16.55
CA PHE A 355 -36.16 -20.27 -17.40
C PHE A 355 -34.83 -20.25 -16.66
N ASN A 356 -33.77 -20.69 -17.33
CA ASN A 356 -32.39 -20.60 -16.84
C ASN A 356 -31.52 -20.11 -18.00
N GLN A 357 -30.93 -18.94 -17.86
CA GLN A 357 -30.06 -18.29 -18.84
C GLN A 357 -30.69 -18.17 -20.24
N GLY A 358 -31.98 -17.84 -20.30
CA GLY A 358 -32.73 -17.67 -21.55
C GLY A 358 -33.25 -18.98 -22.14
N GLU A 359 -32.90 -20.13 -21.56
CA GLU A 359 -33.38 -21.43 -22.00
C GLU A 359 -34.56 -21.89 -21.13
N LYS A 360 -35.64 -22.32 -21.80
CA LYS A 360 -36.78 -22.94 -21.13
C LYS A 360 -36.44 -24.39 -20.77
N ARG A 361 -36.48 -24.72 -19.48
CA ARG A 361 -36.25 -26.05 -18.92
C ARG A 361 -37.56 -26.61 -18.38
N TRP A 362 -37.67 -27.95 -18.30
CA TRP A 362 -38.86 -28.60 -17.77
C TRP A 362 -38.59 -29.98 -17.18
N VAL A 363 -39.46 -30.40 -16.26
CA VAL A 363 -39.52 -31.76 -15.72
C VAL A 363 -40.98 -32.18 -15.60
N GLY A 364 -41.27 -33.43 -15.99
CA GLY A 364 -42.57 -34.06 -15.78
C GLY A 364 -42.51 -35.03 -14.61
N LEU A 365 -43.50 -34.95 -13.73
CA LEU A 365 -43.65 -35.82 -12.56
C LEU A 365 -45.05 -36.43 -12.55
N SER A 366 -45.16 -37.70 -12.18
CA SER A 366 -46.44 -38.37 -11.97
C SER A 366 -46.66 -38.62 -10.49
N VAL A 367 -47.80 -38.18 -9.99
CA VAL A 367 -48.25 -38.35 -8.61
C VAL A 367 -49.51 -39.19 -8.60
N LYS A 368 -49.46 -40.32 -7.90
CA LYS A 368 -50.67 -41.10 -7.61
C LYS A 368 -51.21 -40.63 -6.26
N THR A 369 -52.37 -39.99 -6.31
CA THR A 369 -53.14 -39.61 -5.12
C THR A 369 -53.97 -40.83 -4.69
N GLY A 370 -53.91 -41.17 -3.40
CA GLY A 370 -54.45 -42.40 -2.82
C GLY A 370 -55.96 -42.39 -2.67
#